data_AF-A0A353D8N6-F1
#
_entry.id   AF-A0A353D8N6-F1
#
_cell.length_a   1.000
_cell.length_b   1.000
_cell.length_c   1.000
_cell.angle_alpha   90.00
_cell.angle_beta   90.00
_cell.angle_gamma   90.00
#
_symmetry.space_group_name_H-M   'P 1'
#
loop_
_entity.id
_entity.type
_entity.pdbx_description
1 polymer ?
#
loop_
_entity_poly.entity_id
_entity_poly.type
_entity_poly.pdbx_seq_one_letter_code
_entity_poly.pdbx_strand_id
1 'polypeptide(L)'
;AAPESERLGSLRLAPGETLEAVVRKVYGAADAELLARVRAVNPGMEGEPKPGIPLVLPLVTDSQDPAFKRFIWVQVARARTLEAAYEELRALDRLPAPLRLLVWQERPGVNQFAVTTDRPYLSEAPALALIGSLPGKLRDEARMLQFARKDVRFLGRLDEASRRLAKGPDKGPQE
;
A
#
# COMPACT_ATOMS: atom_id res chain seq x y z
N ALA A 1 10.94 20.27 10.67
CA ALA A 1 10.69 18.81 10.63
C ALA A 1 9.23 18.57 11.01
N ALA A 2 8.48 17.75 10.28
CA ALA A 2 7.10 17.42 10.65
C ALA A 2 7.08 16.71 12.02
N PRO A 3 6.09 16.99 12.89
CA PRO A 3 5.91 16.26 14.15
C PRO A 3 5.76 14.76 13.89
N GLU A 4 6.21 13.93 14.83
CA GLU A 4 6.20 12.47 14.69
C GLU A 4 4.80 11.90 14.40
N SER A 5 3.76 12.57 14.90
CA SER A 5 2.34 12.25 14.65
C SER A 5 1.90 12.39 13.19
N GLU A 6 2.67 13.08 12.36
CA GLU A 6 2.41 13.28 10.92
C GLU A 6 3.28 12.37 10.03
N ARG A 7 3.99 11.40 10.62
CA ARG A 7 4.81 10.43 9.88
C ARG A 7 4.15 9.07 9.87
N LEU A 8 4.21 8.41 8.72
CA LEU A 8 3.84 7.01 8.61
C LEU A 8 4.95 6.11 9.16
N GLY A 9 6.19 6.49 8.91
CA GLY A 9 7.41 5.80 9.32
C GLY A 9 8.60 6.19 8.44
N SER A 10 9.70 5.45 8.56
CA SER A 10 10.87 5.59 7.70
C SER A 10 11.31 4.24 7.17
N LEU A 11 11.99 4.24 6.03
CA LEU A 11 12.68 3.07 5.46
C LEU A 11 13.98 3.52 4.81
N ARG A 12 14.93 2.62 4.60
CA ARG A 12 16.16 2.91 3.82
C ARG A 12 15.99 2.48 2.38
N LEU A 13 16.38 3.32 1.44
CA LEU A 13 16.35 2.99 0.01
C LEU A 13 17.47 2.01 -0.35
N ALA A 14 17.13 1.00 -1.16
CA ALA A 14 18.09 0.08 -1.76
C ALA A 14 18.62 0.63 -3.10
N PRO A 15 19.79 0.16 -3.57
CA PRO A 15 20.30 0.52 -4.90
C PRO A 15 19.27 0.25 -6.01
N GLY A 16 19.06 1.23 -6.89
CA GLY A 16 18.11 1.14 -8.01
C GLY A 16 16.66 1.45 -7.65
N GLU A 17 16.33 1.70 -6.38
CA GLU A 17 14.99 2.15 -6.00
C GLU A 17 14.83 3.65 -6.20
N THR A 18 13.74 4.03 -6.88
CA THR A 18 13.36 5.43 -7.05
C THR A 18 12.32 5.84 -6.03
N LEU A 19 12.28 7.15 -5.71
CA LEU A 19 11.25 7.70 -4.84
C LEU A 19 9.83 7.38 -5.35
N GLU A 20 9.62 7.50 -6.65
CA GLU A 20 8.32 7.21 -7.28
C GLU A 20 7.90 5.75 -7.09
N ALA A 21 8.82 4.80 -7.31
CA ALA A 21 8.53 3.39 -7.14
C ALA A 21 8.19 3.04 -5.69
N VAL A 22 8.91 3.63 -4.73
CA VAL A 22 8.65 3.44 -3.30
C VAL A 22 7.30 4.02 -2.92
N VAL A 23 7.02 5.26 -3.32
CA VAL A 23 5.74 5.94 -3.04
C VAL A 23 4.56 5.15 -3.64
N ARG A 24 4.70 4.65 -4.87
CA ARG A 24 3.69 3.78 -5.50
C ARG A 24 3.51 2.47 -4.73
N LYS A 25 4.60 1.80 -4.34
CA LYS A 25 4.55 0.56 -3.54
C LYS A 25 3.94 0.78 -2.15
N VAL A 26 4.13 1.94 -1.51
CA VAL A 26 3.61 2.18 -0.16
C VAL A 26 2.18 2.71 -0.15
N TYR A 27 1.90 3.71 -0.99
CA TYR A 27 0.59 4.38 -1.00
C TYR A 27 -0.33 3.86 -2.09
N GLY A 28 0.14 3.16 -3.11
CA GLY A 28 -0.67 2.70 -4.26
C GLY A 28 -0.76 3.68 -5.42
N ALA A 29 -0.28 4.91 -5.23
CA ALA A 29 -0.17 5.93 -6.28
C ALA A 29 1.11 6.75 -6.04
N ALA A 30 1.57 7.44 -7.07
CA ALA A 30 2.71 8.35 -6.98
C ALA A 30 2.46 9.61 -7.82
N ASP A 31 1.33 10.27 -7.56
CA ASP A 31 1.00 11.54 -8.20
C ASP A 31 1.87 12.69 -7.69
N ALA A 32 1.89 13.80 -8.43
CA ALA A 32 2.76 14.95 -8.16
C ALA A 32 2.55 15.55 -6.76
N GLU A 33 1.31 15.57 -6.27
CA GLU A 33 0.99 16.08 -4.94
C GLU A 33 1.60 15.19 -3.86
N LEU A 34 1.41 13.87 -3.96
CA LEU A 34 1.97 12.94 -2.99
C LEU A 34 3.50 12.95 -3.00
N LEU A 35 4.11 12.99 -4.19
CA LEU A 35 5.57 13.13 -4.34
C LEU A 35 6.09 14.44 -3.72
N ALA A 36 5.38 15.56 -3.91
CA ALA A 36 5.74 16.83 -3.30
C ALA A 36 5.68 16.77 -1.77
N ARG A 37 4.65 16.14 -1.19
CA ARG A 37 4.54 15.94 0.26
C ARG A 37 5.70 15.11 0.81
N VAL A 38 6.09 14.04 0.11
CA VAL A 38 7.23 13.21 0.52
C VAL A 38 8.54 14.00 0.43
N ARG A 39 8.75 14.78 -0.64
CA ARG A 39 9.94 15.64 -0.77
C ARG A 39 10.00 16.72 0.32
N ALA A 40 8.87 17.31 0.69
CA ALA A 40 8.81 18.33 1.73
C ALA A 40 9.30 17.83 3.10
N VAL A 41 9.09 16.54 3.41
CA VAL A 41 9.59 15.92 4.65
C VAL A 41 11.00 15.32 4.51
N ASN A 42 11.57 15.30 3.30
CA ASN A 42 12.94 14.84 3.01
C ASN A 42 13.72 15.92 2.22
N PRO A 43 13.96 17.12 2.77
CA PRO A 43 14.63 18.21 2.05
C PRO A 43 16.06 17.86 1.62
N GLY A 44 16.73 16.91 2.30
CA GLY A 44 18.06 16.43 1.91
C GLY A 44 18.07 15.45 0.73
N MET A 45 16.91 15.14 0.14
CA MET A 45 16.77 14.26 -1.02
C MET A 45 16.46 15.04 -2.32
N GLU A 46 16.95 16.27 -2.45
CA GLU A 46 16.94 16.96 -3.74
C GLU A 46 17.85 16.24 -4.74
N GLY A 47 17.25 15.65 -5.78
CA GLY A 47 17.94 14.87 -6.81
C GLY A 47 17.66 13.37 -6.75
N GLU A 48 18.59 12.57 -7.27
CA GLU A 48 18.45 11.11 -7.27
C GLU A 48 18.66 10.56 -5.85
N PRO A 49 17.72 9.73 -5.33
CA PRO A 49 17.83 9.22 -3.98
C PRO A 49 19.10 8.38 -3.80
N LYS A 50 19.88 8.72 -2.77
CA LYS A 50 21.09 7.96 -2.42
C LYS A 50 20.72 6.72 -1.58
N PRO A 51 21.19 5.52 -1.95
CA PRO A 51 20.95 4.31 -1.17
C PRO A 51 21.43 4.44 0.28
N GLY A 52 20.73 3.78 1.21
CA GLY A 52 21.08 3.75 2.63
C GLY A 52 20.65 4.97 3.45
N ILE A 53 20.27 6.09 2.81
CA ILE A 53 19.71 7.24 3.51
C ILE A 53 18.27 6.91 3.94
N PRO A 54 17.88 7.21 5.20
CA PRO A 54 16.51 7.02 5.64
C PRO A 54 15.56 7.97 4.88
N LEU A 55 14.62 7.38 4.14
CA LEU A 55 13.47 8.05 3.54
C LEU A 55 12.32 8.07 4.56
N VAL A 56 11.91 9.26 4.96
CA VAL A 56 10.74 9.46 5.82
C VAL A 56 9.48 9.52 4.96
N LEU A 57 8.46 8.75 5.30
CA LEU A 57 7.19 8.75 4.59
C LEU A 57 6.11 9.43 5.45
N PRO A 58 5.42 10.46 4.94
CA PRO A 58 4.41 11.20 5.69
C PRO A 58 3.12 10.39 5.86
N LEU A 59 2.36 10.68 6.90
CA LEU A 59 1.04 10.09 7.07
C LEU A 59 0.05 10.74 6.09
N VAL A 60 -0.61 9.93 5.25
CA VAL A 60 -1.61 10.41 4.28
C VAL A 60 -3.00 10.10 4.84
N THR A 61 -3.60 11.05 5.54
CA THR A 61 -4.90 10.89 6.22
C THR A 61 -6.09 11.42 5.40
N ASP A 62 -5.80 12.18 4.35
CA ASP A 62 -6.77 12.79 3.43
C ASP A 62 -7.34 11.79 2.42
N SER A 63 -6.74 10.61 2.26
CA SER A 63 -7.31 9.60 1.38
C SER A 63 -8.45 8.85 2.05
N GLN A 64 -9.66 9.37 1.85
CA GLN A 64 -10.90 8.69 2.19
C GLN A 64 -11.48 8.08 0.93
N ASP A 65 -10.92 6.95 0.48
CA ASP A 65 -11.56 6.18 -0.58
C ASP A 65 -12.52 5.15 0.05
N PRO A 66 -13.84 5.43 0.16
CA PRO A 66 -14.78 4.51 0.78
C PRO A 66 -14.87 3.18 0.02
N ALA A 67 -14.49 3.17 -1.28
CA ALA A 67 -14.45 1.94 -2.06
C ALA A 67 -13.45 0.92 -1.51
N PHE A 68 -12.39 1.38 -0.82
CA PHE A 68 -11.41 0.51 -0.16
C PHE A 68 -12.06 -0.62 0.66
N LYS A 69 -13.17 -0.30 1.35
CA LYS A 69 -13.87 -1.23 2.24
C LYS A 69 -14.65 -2.31 1.50
N ARG A 70 -14.91 -2.12 0.21
CA ARG A 70 -15.63 -3.07 -0.66
C ARG A 70 -14.70 -4.13 -1.24
N PHE A 71 -13.39 -3.97 -1.04
CA PHE A 71 -12.38 -4.79 -1.65
C PHE A 71 -11.86 -5.88 -0.72
N ILE A 72 -11.40 -6.95 -1.35
CA ILE A 72 -10.68 -8.04 -0.74
C ILE A 72 -9.22 -7.93 -1.15
N TRP A 73 -8.34 -7.82 -0.18
CA TRP A 73 -6.89 -7.81 -0.39
C TRP A 73 -6.32 -9.16 0.00
N VAL A 74 -5.41 -9.71 -0.81
CA VAL A 74 -4.66 -10.91 -0.41
C VAL A 74 -3.38 -10.45 0.26
N GLN A 75 -3.33 -10.56 1.59
CA GLN A 75 -2.11 -10.39 2.37
C GLN A 75 -1.23 -11.62 2.22
N VAL A 76 0.06 -11.41 1.98
CA VAL A 76 1.07 -12.47 1.94
C VAL A 76 2.11 -12.34 3.07
N ALA A 77 2.28 -11.15 3.64
CA ALA A 77 3.12 -10.90 4.81
C ALA A 77 2.58 -9.73 5.62
N ARG A 78 2.96 -9.61 6.90
CA ARG A 78 2.57 -8.52 7.78
C ARG A 78 3.73 -8.13 8.69
N ALA A 79 3.90 -6.84 8.93
CA ALA A 79 4.89 -6.34 9.87
C ALA A 79 4.35 -5.20 10.75
N ARG A 80 5.11 -4.87 11.80
CA ARG A 80 4.73 -3.83 12.78
C ARG A 80 5.24 -2.43 12.40
N THR A 81 6.23 -2.36 11.51
CA THR A 81 6.84 -1.10 11.08
C THR A 81 6.87 -1.02 9.57
N LEU A 82 6.95 0.21 9.06
CA LEU A 82 7.06 0.47 7.63
C LEU A 82 8.33 -0.15 7.03
N GLU A 83 9.48 -0.02 7.70
CA GLU A 83 10.75 -0.60 7.25
C GLU A 83 10.65 -2.12 7.11
N ALA A 84 10.20 -2.82 8.16
CA ALA A 84 10.08 -4.28 8.14
C ALA A 84 9.08 -4.76 7.09
N ALA A 85 7.93 -4.09 6.93
CA ALA A 85 6.97 -4.44 5.89
C ALA A 85 7.56 -4.26 4.48
N TYR A 86 8.34 -3.21 4.27
CA TYR A 86 8.96 -2.95 2.98
C TYR A 86 10.11 -3.91 2.67
N GLU A 87 10.86 -4.35 3.69
CA GLU A 87 11.85 -5.43 3.55
C GLU A 87 11.19 -6.77 3.15
N GLU A 88 10.06 -7.13 3.77
CA GLU A 88 9.26 -8.29 3.34
C GLU A 88 8.82 -8.14 1.88
N LEU A 89 8.33 -6.97 1.47
CA LEU A 89 7.96 -6.70 0.08
C LEU A 89 9.15 -6.91 -0.88
N ARG A 90 10.35 -6.45 -0.53
CA ARG A 90 11.56 -6.66 -1.34
C ARG A 90 11.95 -8.14 -1.45
N ALA A 91 11.84 -8.89 -0.36
CA ALA A 91 12.13 -10.32 -0.36
C ALA A 91 11.19 -11.10 -1.30
N LEU A 92 9.97 -10.57 -1.50
CA LEU A 92 8.92 -11.15 -2.33
C LEU A 92 8.86 -10.61 -3.77
N ASP A 93 9.75 -9.68 -4.16
CA ASP A 93 9.77 -9.07 -5.51
C ASP A 93 10.04 -10.10 -6.63
N ARG A 94 10.57 -11.29 -6.27
CA ARG A 94 10.78 -12.41 -7.20
C ARG A 94 9.50 -13.18 -7.54
N LEU A 95 8.39 -12.91 -6.86
CA LEU A 95 7.12 -13.55 -7.20
C LEU A 95 6.58 -13.01 -8.51
N PRO A 96 5.92 -13.84 -9.33
CA PRO A 96 5.33 -13.43 -10.61
C PRO A 96 4.07 -12.54 -10.45
N ALA A 97 3.73 -12.13 -9.23
CA ALA A 97 2.58 -11.30 -8.93
C ALA A 97 3.05 -9.91 -8.45
N PRO A 98 2.47 -8.82 -8.98
CA PRO A 98 2.79 -7.48 -8.48
C PRO A 98 2.25 -7.33 -7.06
N LEU A 99 3.14 -6.95 -6.14
CA LEU A 99 2.86 -6.74 -4.73
C LEU A 99 3.10 -5.28 -4.34
N ARG A 100 2.40 -4.85 -3.30
CA ARG A 100 2.56 -3.52 -2.68
C ARG A 100 2.29 -3.59 -1.19
N LEU A 101 2.54 -2.49 -0.46
CA LEU A 101 2.05 -2.36 0.90
C LEU A 101 0.61 -1.88 0.92
N LEU A 102 -0.15 -2.47 1.82
CA LEU A 102 -1.41 -1.94 2.31
C LEU A 102 -1.21 -1.38 3.71
N VAL A 103 -1.62 -0.13 3.88
CA VAL A 103 -1.43 0.63 5.12
C VAL A 103 -2.76 1.16 5.61
N TRP A 104 -3.11 0.86 6.86
CA TRP A 104 -4.37 1.30 7.46
C TRP A 104 -4.22 1.54 8.96
N GLN A 105 -5.20 2.22 9.53
CA GLN A 105 -5.38 2.39 10.97
C GLN A 105 -6.71 1.78 11.38
N GLU A 106 -6.69 0.89 12.36
CA GLU A 106 -7.91 0.44 13.07
C GLU A 106 -8.21 1.30 14.30
N ARG A 107 -7.18 1.95 14.83
CA ARG A 107 -7.25 2.89 15.95
C ARG A 107 -6.34 4.08 15.64
N PRO A 108 -6.70 5.31 16.03
CA PRO A 108 -5.85 6.47 15.84
C PRO A 108 -4.45 6.24 16.42
N GLY A 109 -3.41 6.59 15.65
CA GLY A 109 -2.01 6.49 16.06
C GLY A 109 -1.38 5.10 15.95
N VAL A 110 -2.13 4.05 15.59
CA VAL A 110 -1.58 2.70 15.42
C VAL A 110 -1.70 2.25 13.96
N ASN A 111 -0.61 2.41 13.22
CA ASN A 111 -0.50 2.01 11.82
C ASN A 111 -0.33 0.49 11.70
N GLN A 112 -1.00 -0.10 10.72
CA GLN A 112 -0.89 -1.50 10.33
C GLN A 112 -0.29 -1.59 8.94
N PHE A 113 0.60 -2.56 8.73
CA PHE A 113 1.31 -2.75 7.47
C PHE A 113 1.22 -4.20 7.01
N ALA A 114 0.70 -4.42 5.81
CA ALA A 114 0.66 -5.72 5.15
C ALA A 114 1.28 -5.62 3.76
N VAL A 115 1.98 -6.67 3.34
CA VAL A 115 2.30 -6.88 1.93
C VAL A 115 1.10 -7.55 1.29
N THR A 116 0.55 -6.94 0.23
CA THR A 116 -0.64 -7.43 -0.47
C THR A 116 -0.42 -7.48 -1.96
N THR A 117 -1.35 -8.12 -2.68
CA THR A 117 -1.50 -7.89 -4.12
C THR A 117 -1.59 -6.40 -4.43
N ASP A 118 -1.03 -6.01 -5.56
CA ASP A 118 -1.06 -4.63 -6.04
C ASP A 118 -2.50 -4.14 -6.23
N ARG A 119 -3.33 -4.98 -6.87
CA ARG A 119 -4.75 -4.74 -7.07
C ARG A 119 -5.63 -5.56 -6.13
N PRO A 120 -6.77 -4.99 -5.69
CA PRO A 120 -7.76 -5.71 -4.91
C PRO A 120 -8.69 -6.57 -5.77
N TYR A 121 -9.41 -7.48 -5.11
CA TYR A 121 -10.48 -8.30 -5.69
C TYR A 121 -11.86 -7.83 -5.22
N LEU A 122 -12.88 -8.05 -6.06
CA LEU A 122 -14.29 -7.82 -5.72
C LEU A 122 -14.98 -9.04 -5.09
N SER A 123 -14.39 -10.23 -5.20
CA SER A 123 -14.99 -11.49 -4.75
C SER A 123 -13.92 -12.44 -4.22
N GLU A 124 -14.33 -13.36 -3.35
CA GLU A 124 -13.41 -14.27 -2.64
C GLU A 124 -12.79 -15.32 -3.56
N ALA A 125 -13.54 -15.83 -4.54
CA ALA A 125 -13.08 -16.90 -5.43
C ALA A 125 -11.70 -16.63 -6.08
N PRO A 126 -11.46 -15.50 -6.77
CA PRO A 126 -10.14 -15.22 -7.35
C PRO A 126 -9.06 -14.96 -6.29
N ALA A 127 -9.41 -14.43 -5.11
CA ALA A 127 -8.48 -14.25 -4.01
C ALA A 127 -8.02 -15.59 -3.41
N LEU A 128 -8.96 -16.53 -3.21
CA LEU A 128 -8.68 -17.89 -2.76
C LEU A 128 -7.87 -18.69 -3.78
N ALA A 129 -8.19 -18.53 -5.07
CA ALA A 129 -7.41 -19.16 -6.14
C ALA A 129 -5.95 -18.69 -6.15
N LEU A 130 -5.71 -17.38 -5.91
CA LEU A 130 -4.35 -16.87 -5.75
C LEU A 130 -3.68 -17.46 -4.51
N ILE A 131 -4.35 -17.48 -3.34
CA ILE A 131 -3.77 -18.05 -2.12
C ILE A 131 -3.37 -19.51 -2.36
N GLY A 132 -4.23 -20.30 -3.02
CA GLY A 132 -3.96 -21.70 -3.34
C GLY A 132 -2.77 -21.93 -4.28
N SER A 133 -2.39 -20.94 -5.10
CA SER A 133 -1.25 -21.04 -6.02
C SER A 133 0.08 -20.55 -5.43
N LEU A 134 0.06 -19.96 -4.23
CA LEU A 134 1.28 -19.52 -3.55
C LEU A 134 2.14 -20.72 -3.09
N PRO A 135 3.47 -20.58 -3.06
CA PRO A 135 4.35 -21.61 -2.50
C PRO A 135 4.13 -21.80 -1.00
N GLY A 136 4.34 -23.02 -0.49
CA GLY A 136 3.91 -23.51 0.83
C GLY A 136 3.88 -22.46 1.95
N LYS A 137 5.04 -21.95 2.36
CA LYS A 137 5.12 -20.98 3.47
C LYS A 137 4.26 -19.73 3.25
N LEU A 138 4.24 -19.19 2.02
CA LEU A 138 3.43 -18.02 1.70
C LEU A 138 1.94 -18.33 1.70
N ARG A 139 1.55 -19.50 1.20
CA ARG A 139 0.14 -19.94 1.27
C ARG A 139 -0.33 -20.07 2.72
N ASP A 140 0.51 -20.63 3.60
CA ASP A 140 0.17 -20.86 5.00
C ASP A 140 0.05 -19.55 5.81
N GLU A 141 0.78 -18.51 5.41
CA GLU A 141 0.74 -17.17 6.00
C GLU A 141 -0.28 -16.23 5.32
N ALA A 142 -0.69 -16.54 4.09
CA ALA A 142 -1.57 -15.67 3.31
C ALA A 142 -2.99 -15.61 3.87
N ARG A 143 -3.57 -14.41 3.89
CA ARG A 143 -4.90 -14.15 4.43
C ARG A 143 -5.67 -13.20 3.52
N MET A 144 -6.98 -13.39 3.42
CA MET A 144 -7.86 -12.35 2.87
C MET A 144 -8.07 -11.26 3.92
N LEU A 145 -7.83 -10.00 3.54
CA LEU A 145 -8.15 -8.83 4.35
C LEU A 145 -9.40 -8.16 3.78
N GLN A 146 -10.36 -7.92 4.66
CA GLN A 146 -11.59 -7.17 4.38
C GLN A 146 -11.83 -6.17 5.51
N PHE A 147 -12.30 -4.97 5.16
CA PHE A 147 -12.40 -3.86 6.10
C PHE A 147 -13.85 -3.41 6.29
N ALA A 148 -14.65 -4.26 6.95
CA ALA A 148 -16.07 -3.98 7.21
C ALA A 148 -16.32 -2.95 8.34
N ARG A 149 -15.32 -2.70 9.19
CA ARG A 149 -15.46 -1.77 10.33
C ARG A 149 -15.51 -0.31 9.86
N LYS A 150 -16.40 0.47 10.48
CA LYS A 150 -16.56 1.90 10.17
C LYS A 150 -15.30 2.70 10.49
N ASP A 151 -14.58 2.33 11.53
CA ASP A 151 -13.46 3.13 12.06
C ASP A 151 -12.12 2.84 11.38
N VAL A 152 -12.07 1.88 10.46
CA VAL A 152 -10.86 1.63 9.68
C VAL A 152 -10.62 2.80 8.74
N ARG A 153 -9.43 3.39 8.85
CA ARG A 153 -8.93 4.44 7.96
C ARG A 153 -7.86 3.86 7.05
N PHE A 154 -8.08 3.93 5.76
CA PHE A 154 -7.07 3.64 4.75
C PHE A 154 -6.06 4.79 4.70
N LEU A 155 -4.77 4.48 4.62
CA LEU A 155 -3.68 5.46 4.63
C LEU A 155 -2.89 5.47 3.30
N GLY A 156 -3.52 4.98 2.24
CA GLY A 156 -2.99 5.01 0.87
C GLY A 156 -4.06 5.53 -0.09
N ARG A 157 -3.78 5.49 -1.38
CA ARG A 157 -4.68 5.84 -2.48
C ARG A 157 -4.97 4.57 -3.30
N LEU A 158 -6.21 4.43 -3.76
CA LEU A 158 -6.51 3.45 -4.80
C LEU A 158 -5.94 3.93 -6.13
N ASP A 159 -5.49 3.02 -6.98
CA ASP A 159 -5.19 3.35 -8.37
C ASP A 159 -6.48 3.58 -9.17
N GLU A 160 -6.36 4.12 -10.38
CA GLU A 160 -7.51 4.42 -11.23
C GLU A 160 -8.32 3.17 -11.62
N ALA A 161 -7.66 2.04 -11.89
CA ALA A 161 -8.33 0.81 -12.25
C ALA A 161 -9.13 0.26 -11.07
N SER A 162 -8.58 0.30 -9.85
CA SER A 162 -9.29 -0.05 -8.62
C SER A 162 -10.50 0.87 -8.37
N ARG A 163 -10.35 2.19 -8.58
CA ARG A 163 -11.50 3.12 -8.47
C ARG A 163 -12.60 2.84 -9.50
N ARG A 164 -12.23 2.52 -10.75
CA ARG A 164 -13.19 2.11 -11.78
C ARG A 164 -13.89 0.81 -11.40
N LEU A 165 -13.13 -0.17 -10.89
CA LEU A 165 -13.67 -1.45 -10.43
C LEU A 165 -14.73 -1.27 -9.34
N ALA A 166 -14.55 -0.30 -8.43
CA ALA A 166 -15.51 0.00 -7.37
C ALA A 166 -16.84 0.61 -7.86
N LYS A 167 -16.80 1.36 -8.96
CA LYS A 167 -17.98 2.02 -9.54
C LYS A 167 -18.91 1.01 -10.25
N GLY A 168 -18.42 -0.20 -10.53
CA GLY A 168 -19.12 -1.19 -11.35
C GLY A 168 -19.09 -0.79 -12.84
N PRO A 169 -19.62 -1.64 -13.74
CA PRO A 169 -19.79 -1.23 -15.14
C PRO A 169 -20.66 0.03 -15.16
N ASP A 170 -20.20 1.05 -15.88
CA ASP A 170 -20.99 2.24 -16.19
C ASP A 170 -22.28 1.72 -16.85
N LYS A 171 -23.39 1.73 -16.11
CA LYS A 171 -24.69 1.63 -16.74
C LYS A 171 -24.86 2.94 -17.48
N GLY A 172 -24.39 2.96 -18.73
CA GLY A 172 -24.69 4.02 -19.68
C GLY A 172 -26.19 4.32 -19.66
N PRO A 173 -26.58 5.54 -20.04
CA PRO A 173 -27.94 6.02 -19.89
C PRO A 173 -28.91 4.99 -20.48
N GLN A 174 -29.83 4.50 -19.65
CA GLN A 174 -30.96 3.71 -20.13
C GLN A 174 -31.79 4.65 -21.01
N GLU A 175 -31.76 4.41 -22.32
CA GLU A 175 -32.76 4.90 -23.26
C GLU A 175 -34.13 4.26 -23.00
#